data_AF-A0AAD8B4P0-F1
#
_entry.id   AF-A0AAD8B4P0-F1
#
_cell.length_a   1.000
_cell.length_b   1.000
_cell.length_c   1.000
_cell.angle_alpha   90.00
_cell.angle_beta   90.00
_cell.angle_gamma   90.00
#
_symmetry.space_group_name_H-M   'P 1'
#
loop_
_entity.id
_entity.type
_entity.pdbx_description
1 polymer ?
#
loop_
_entity_poly.entity_id
_entity_poly.type
_entity_poly.pdbx_seq_one_letter_code
_entity_poly.pdbx_strand_id
1 'polypeptide(L)'
;LAKSRHQYESVLQVIDDYETKLNWDGLTFTPDYFKAKKKDCLGLAAKSILRQAPGLRKKEEIEKLLIALRNIPAFTEYPIKMQNELCKVGLFL
;
A
#
# COMPACT_ATOMS: atom_id res chain seq x y z
N LEU A 1 16.46 -9.33 -49.44
CA LEU A 1 17.07 -8.55 -48.34
C LEU A 1 16.03 -7.68 -47.63
N ALA A 2 15.07 -8.23 -46.88
CA ALA A 2 14.01 -7.41 -46.26
C ALA A 2 13.47 -7.98 -44.92
N LYS A 3 14.29 -8.66 -44.12
CA LYS A 3 13.86 -9.23 -42.82
C LYS A 3 14.87 -9.03 -41.69
N SER A 4 15.45 -7.83 -41.53
CA SER A 4 16.34 -7.56 -40.40
C SER A 4 16.36 -6.10 -39.93
N ARG A 5 15.21 -5.41 -39.91
CA ARG A 5 15.12 -4.04 -39.38
C ARG A 5 14.41 -3.90 -38.04
N HIS A 6 13.79 -4.96 -37.50
CA HIS A 6 13.01 -4.89 -36.26
C HIS A 6 13.73 -5.40 -35.00
N GLN A 7 15.01 -5.76 -35.08
CA GLN A 7 15.71 -6.35 -33.93
C GLN A 7 16.39 -5.34 -33.00
N TYR A 8 16.44 -4.06 -33.36
CA TYR A 8 17.14 -3.04 -32.57
C TYR A 8 16.46 -1.67 -32.67
N GLU A 9 15.18 -1.57 -32.36
CA GLU A 9 14.61 -0.27 -32.00
C GLU A 9 15.21 0.13 -30.64
N SER A 10 15.90 1.27 -30.60
CA SER A 10 16.48 1.73 -29.34
C SER A 10 15.36 2.13 -28.39
N VAL A 11 15.53 1.86 -27.09
CA VAL A 11 14.56 2.21 -26.04
C VAL A 11 14.14 3.68 -26.12
N LEU A 12 15.03 4.58 -26.56
CA LEU A 12 14.75 6.00 -26.75
C LEU A 12 13.74 6.28 -27.87
N GLN A 13 13.78 5.53 -28.97
CA GLN A 13 12.81 5.67 -30.07
C GLN A 13 11.43 5.14 -29.68
N VAL A 14 11.37 4.10 -28.84
CA VAL A 14 10.11 3.59 -28.30
C VAL A 14 9.50 4.59 -27.30
N ILE A 15 10.31 5.32 -26.53
CA ILE A 15 9.82 6.33 -25.59
C ILE A 15 9.23 7.54 -26.32
N ASP A 16 9.91 8.08 -27.34
CA ASP A 16 9.44 9.25 -28.11
C ASP A 16 8.08 8.98 -28.81
N ASP A 17 7.91 7.79 -29.39
CA ASP A 17 6.67 7.39 -30.07
C ASP A 17 5.50 7.15 -29.10
N TYR A 18 5.80 6.83 -27.84
CA TYR A 18 4.80 6.68 -26.78
C TYR A 18 4.47 7.99 -26.08
N GLU A 19 5.46 8.87 -25.85
CA GLU A 19 5.24 10.20 -25.24
C GLU A 19 4.34 11.08 -26.10
N THR A 20 4.51 11.04 -27.43
CA THR A 20 3.67 11.80 -28.38
C THR A 20 2.24 11.25 -28.51
N LYS A 21 2.01 9.99 -28.13
CA LYS A 21 0.67 9.36 -28.09
C LYS A 21 0.04 9.32 -26.70
N LEU A 22 0.79 9.67 -25.65
CA LEU A 22 0.24 9.81 -24.31
C LEU A 22 -0.55 11.12 -24.24
N ASN A 23 -1.86 11.02 -24.41
CA ASN A 23 -2.78 12.04 -23.92
C ASN A 23 -2.64 12.10 -22.39
N TRP A 24 -1.81 13.01 -21.89
CA TRP A 24 -1.67 13.32 -20.46
C TRP A 24 -2.97 13.87 -19.84
N ASP A 25 -3.94 14.22 -20.68
CA ASP A 25 -5.26 14.77 -20.35
C ASP A 25 -6.21 13.80 -19.59
N GLY A 26 -5.71 12.63 -19.18
CA GLY A 26 -6.40 11.68 -18.32
C GLY A 26 -5.48 10.86 -17.42
N LEU A 27 -4.17 11.14 -17.42
CA LEU A 27 -3.17 10.39 -16.64
C LEU A 27 -2.80 11.09 -15.33
N THR A 28 -3.67 11.96 -14.83
CA THR A 28 -3.50 12.60 -13.53
C THR A 28 -4.20 11.75 -12.47
N PHE A 29 -3.49 11.47 -11.37
CA PHE A 29 -4.10 10.83 -10.22
C PHE A 29 -5.06 11.82 -9.56
N THR A 30 -6.34 11.76 -9.94
CA THR A 30 -7.40 12.50 -9.26
C THR A 30 -7.85 11.72 -8.02
N PRO A 31 -7.79 12.31 -6.81
CA PRO A 31 -8.24 11.66 -5.58
C PRO A 31 -9.70 11.17 -5.63
N ASP A 32 -10.52 11.79 -6.48
CA ASP A 32 -11.93 11.41 -6.69
C ASP A 32 -12.09 10.06 -7.40
N TYR A 33 -11.14 9.65 -8.25
CA TYR A 33 -11.12 8.32 -8.87
C TYR A 33 -10.77 7.23 -7.86
N PHE A 34 -9.98 7.57 -6.84
CA PHE A 34 -9.66 6.67 -5.74
C PHE A 34 -10.56 6.98 -4.54
N LYS A 35 -11.85 6.66 -4.66
CA LYS A 35 -12.72 6.52 -3.48
C LYS A 35 -12.25 5.31 -2.67
N ALA A 36 -11.20 5.50 -1.88
CA ALA A 36 -10.82 4.57 -0.83
C ALA A 36 -12.09 4.29 -0.03
N LYS A 37 -12.56 3.04 -0.06
CA LYS A 37 -13.73 2.62 0.71
C LYS A 37 -13.43 2.94 2.17
N LYS A 38 -13.98 4.05 2.69
CA LYS A 38 -13.81 4.48 4.09
C LYS A 38 -14.29 3.42 5.10
N LYS A 39 -14.90 2.33 4.63
CA LYS A 39 -15.35 1.19 5.43
C LYS A 39 -14.20 0.46 6.13
N ASP A 40 -12.98 0.50 5.59
CA ASP A 40 -11.83 -0.19 6.18
C ASP A 40 -11.00 0.73 7.10
N CYS A 41 -11.66 1.72 7.71
CA CYS A 41 -10.98 2.60 8.65
C CYS A 41 -10.75 1.86 9.97
N LEU A 42 -9.49 1.78 10.38
CA LEU A 42 -9.10 1.32 11.70
C LEU A 42 -9.85 2.12 12.78
N GLY A 43 -10.43 1.42 13.76
CA GLY A 43 -11.17 2.06 14.85
C GLY A 43 -10.32 3.07 15.62
N LEU A 44 -10.96 4.12 16.18
CA LEU A 44 -10.27 5.19 16.91
C LEU A 44 -9.40 4.65 18.06
N ALA A 45 -9.87 3.61 18.75
CA ALA A 45 -9.12 2.95 19.82
C ALA A 45 -7.80 2.35 19.32
N ALA A 46 -7.82 1.64 18.19
CA ALA A 46 -6.62 1.03 17.61
C ALA A 46 -5.64 2.10 17.08
N LYS A 47 -6.16 3.20 16.50
CA LYS A 47 -5.33 4.35 16.12
C LYS A 47 -4.65 5.00 17.32
N SER A 48 -5.36 5.13 18.44
CA SER A 48 -4.80 5.68 19.68
C SER A 48 -3.62 4.82 20.18
N ILE A 49 -3.78 3.50 20.18
CA ILE A 49 -2.72 2.57 20.61
C ILE A 49 -1.53 2.61 19.65
N LEU A 50 -1.78 2.67 18.33
CA LEU A 50 -0.71 2.75 17.33
C LEU A 50 0.03 4.10 17.32
N ARG A 51 -0.54 5.16 17.92
CA ARG A 51 0.13 6.44 18.12
C ARG A 51 1.11 6.43 19.29
N GLN A 52 0.95 5.49 20.22
CA GLN A 52 1.91 5.33 21.33
C GLN A 52 3.24 4.79 20.80
N ALA A 53 4.33 5.19 21.44
CA ALA A 53 5.66 4.74 21.07
C ALA A 53 5.78 3.21 21.16
N PRO A 54 6.45 2.57 20.18
CA PRO A 54 6.77 1.15 20.23
C PRO A 54 7.51 0.80 21.52
N GLY A 55 6.99 -0.16 22.29
CA GLY A 55 7.58 -0.60 23.57
C GLY A 55 6.86 -0.14 24.84
N LEU A 56 6.03 0.91 24.78
CA LEU A 56 5.18 1.32 25.92
C LEU A 56 3.81 0.61 25.96
N ARG A 57 3.49 -0.17 24.92
CA ARG A 57 2.20 -0.85 24.78
C ARG A 57 2.08 -2.01 25.75
N LYS A 58 0.96 -2.05 26.46
CA LYS A 58 0.62 -3.17 27.35
C LYS A 58 0.19 -4.39 26.54
N LYS A 59 0.34 -5.57 27.12
CA LYS A 59 -0.09 -6.83 26.51
C LYS A 59 -1.58 -6.81 26.10
N GLU A 60 -2.44 -6.24 26.95
CA GLU A 60 -3.88 -6.08 26.68
C GLU A 60 -4.16 -5.17 25.47
N GLU A 61 -3.33 -4.15 25.25
CA GLU A 61 -3.47 -3.24 24.11
C GLU A 61 -3.04 -3.92 22.82
N ILE A 62 -2.02 -4.77 22.88
CA ILE A 62 -1.57 -5.62 21.76
C ILE A 62 -2.68 -6.60 21.34
N GLU A 63 -3.36 -7.23 22.30
CA GLU A 63 -4.49 -8.14 22.01
C GLU A 63 -5.66 -7.40 21.34
N LYS A 64 -5.99 -6.19 21.83
CA LYS A 64 -7.00 -5.33 21.19
C LYS A 64 -6.60 -4.95 19.76
N LEU A 65 -5.32 -4.69 19.53
CA LEU A 65 -4.76 -4.39 18.22
C LEU A 65 -4.88 -5.56 17.25
N LEU A 66 -4.57 -6.78 17.70
CA LEU A 66 -4.70 -8.00 16.91
C LEU A 66 -6.14 -8.21 16.44
N ILE A 67 -7.12 -8.00 17.33
CA ILE A 67 -8.55 -8.11 16.99
C ILE A 67 -8.95 -7.03 15.98
N ALA A 68 -8.51 -5.79 16.19
CA ALA A 68 -8.85 -4.68 15.30
C ALA A 68 -8.23 -4.81 13.90
N LEU A 69 -6.97 -5.25 13.82
CA LEU A 69 -6.23 -5.41 12.57
C LEU A 69 -6.63 -6.66 11.78
N ARG A 70 -7.30 -7.64 12.41
CA ARG A 70 -7.83 -8.82 11.73
C ARG A 70 -8.82 -8.50 10.60
N ASN A 71 -9.45 -7.32 10.63
CA ASN A 71 -10.33 -6.88 9.55
C ASN A 71 -9.57 -6.51 8.26
N ILE A 72 -8.24 -6.42 8.30
CA ILE A 72 -7.39 -6.10 7.15
C ILE A 72 -6.89 -7.41 6.54
N PRO A 73 -7.30 -7.78 5.31
CA PRO A 73 -6.91 -9.06 4.70
C PRO A 73 -5.40 -9.26 4.65
N ALA A 74 -4.66 -8.23 4.20
CA ALA A 74 -3.21 -8.24 4.13
C ALA A 74 -2.53 -8.48 5.50
N PHE A 75 -3.18 -8.09 6.61
CA PHE A 75 -2.64 -8.36 7.94
C PHE A 75 -2.84 -9.83 8.36
N THR A 76 -3.97 -10.42 7.98
CA THR A 76 -4.30 -11.81 8.34
C THR A 76 -3.49 -12.86 7.60
N GLU A 77 -2.86 -12.50 6.48
CA GLU A 77 -1.96 -13.38 5.72
C GLU A 77 -0.67 -13.71 6.47
N TYR A 78 -0.26 -12.85 7.42
CA TYR A 78 0.96 -13.08 8.20
C TYR A 78 0.77 -14.16 9.27
N PRO A 79 1.81 -14.94 9.60
CA PRO A 79 1.77 -15.86 10.74
C PRO A 79 1.50 -15.13 12.06
N ILE A 80 0.82 -15.79 13.02
CA ILE A 80 0.43 -15.22 14.33
C ILE A 80 1.61 -14.60 15.10
N LYS A 81 2.80 -15.21 15.03
CA LYS A 81 4.01 -14.65 15.64
C LYS A 81 4.38 -13.30 15.03
N MET A 82 4.29 -13.19 13.70
CA MET A 82 4.59 -11.96 12.97
C MET A 82 3.53 -10.89 13.20
N GLN A 83 2.25 -11.27 13.25
CA GLN A 83 1.16 -10.35 13.63
C GLN A 83 1.41 -9.72 15.01
N ASN A 84 1.86 -10.53 15.99
CA ASN A 84 2.22 -10.02 17.32
C ASN A 84 3.38 -9.04 17.27
N GLU A 85 4.47 -9.37 16.56
CA GLU A 85 5.61 -8.46 16.44
C GLU A 85 5.22 -7.16 15.73
N LEU A 86 4.40 -7.22 14.68
CA LEU A 86 3.86 -6.04 14.00
C LEU A 86 3.03 -5.16 14.93
N CYS A 87 2.21 -5.73 15.82
CA CYS A 87 1.47 -4.97 16.82
C CYS A 87 2.38 -4.30 17.87
N LYS A 88 3.59 -4.81 18.12
CA LYS A 88 4.56 -4.20 19.03
C LYS A 88 5.29 -3.02 18.40
N VAL A 89 5.65 -3.14 17.12
CA VAL A 89 6.52 -2.17 16.43
C VAL A 89 5.79 -1.17 15.54
N GLY A 90 4.60 -1.52 15.05
CA GLY A 90 3.86 -0.71 14.08
C GLY A 90 3.49 0.66 14.65
N LEU A 91 3.55 1.72 13.85
CA LEU A 91 3.27 3.10 14.28
C LEU A 91 2.27 3.74 13.32
N PHE A 92 1.32 4.49 13.87
CA PHE A 92 0.39 5.29 13.09
C PHE A 92 0.69 6.77 13.33
N LEU A 93 1.24 7.44 12.31
CA LEU A 93 1.59 8.86 12.31
C LEU A 93 0.36 9.73 12.00
#